data_AF-I5B162-F1
#
_entry.id   AF-I5B162-F1
#
_cell.length_a   1.000
_cell.length_b   1.000
_cell.length_c   1.000
_cell.angle_alpha   90.00
_cell.angle_beta   90.00
_cell.angle_gamma   90.00
#
_symmetry.space_group_name_H-M   'P 1'
#
loop_
_entity.id
_entity.type
_entity.pdbx_description
1 polymer ?
#
loop_
_entity_poly.entity_id
_entity_poly.type
_entity_poly.pdbx_seq_one_letter_code
_entity_poly.pdbx_strand_id
1 'polypeptide(L)'
;MGLLSELFRIIFPQLVKPTGEVKTSGELIAEVTDGANLVEGKQTWEYAEEKKHDLEYMKKCCDAELKTMEKAGLVPAPHSFERVAILSRKEKNYQQEIDYCESYINAVDKYYKNPPRPVPKRVSGVTYRSLGIDVDELDEVPSNDISLVADVRKGPRYQAIVKRLPKAKELLAKSKKT
;
A
#
# COMPACT_ATOMS: atom_id res chain seq x y z
N MET A 1 -15.91 -3.73 33.50
CA MET A 1 -15.44 -2.73 32.54
C MET A 1 -14.55 -1.76 33.30
N GLY A 2 -13.30 -1.56 32.87
CA GLY A 2 -12.28 -0.83 33.65
C GLY A 2 -12.23 0.66 33.32
N LEU A 3 -11.78 1.49 34.27
CA LEU A 3 -11.66 2.96 34.12
C LEU A 3 -10.88 3.38 32.86
N LEU A 4 -9.87 2.58 32.48
CA LEU A 4 -9.09 2.77 31.26
C LEU A 4 -9.94 2.67 29.99
N SER A 5 -10.90 1.73 29.91
CA SER A 5 -11.75 1.57 28.72
C SER A 5 -12.71 2.75 28.50
N GLU A 6 -13.15 3.41 29.57
CA GLU A 6 -13.97 4.62 29.45
C GLU A 6 -13.12 5.82 29.05
N LEU A 7 -11.90 5.93 29.58
CA LEU A 7 -10.97 6.98 29.20
C LEU A 7 -10.62 6.94 27.71
N PHE A 8 -10.38 5.74 27.15
CA PHE A 8 -10.13 5.55 25.72
C PHE A 8 -11.34 5.94 24.85
N ARG A 9 -12.57 5.65 25.30
CA ARG A 9 -13.80 6.07 24.61
C ARG A 9 -13.96 7.59 24.54
N ILE A 10 -13.61 8.30 25.61
CA ILE A 10 -13.76 9.75 25.70
C ILE A 10 -12.70 10.48 24.87
N ILE A 11 -11.46 10.00 24.90
CA ILE A 11 -10.33 10.70 24.27
C ILE A 11 -10.18 10.32 22.78
N PHE A 12 -10.53 9.10 22.39
CA PHE A 12 -10.37 8.61 21.01
C PHE A 12 -11.63 7.88 20.50
N PRO A 13 -12.76 8.61 20.32
CA PRO A 13 -14.03 8.01 19.89
C PRO A 13 -13.94 7.29 18.53
N GLN A 14 -13.03 7.73 17.65
CA GLN A 14 -12.77 7.09 16.35
C GLN A 14 -12.16 5.68 16.44
N LEU A 15 -11.52 5.32 17.57
CA LEU A 15 -10.89 4.01 17.77
C LEU A 15 -11.85 2.96 18.33
N VAL A 16 -13.13 3.28 18.48
CA VAL A 16 -14.12 2.42 19.13
C VAL A 16 -15.31 2.18 18.21
N LYS A 17 -15.79 0.94 18.15
CA LYS A 17 -17.01 0.55 17.42
C LYS A 17 -18.26 1.09 18.13
N PRO A 18 -19.42 1.19 17.44
CA PRO A 18 -20.70 1.49 18.09
C PRO A 18 -21.04 0.53 19.24
N THR A 19 -20.57 -0.72 19.14
CA THR A 19 -20.72 -1.78 20.16
C THR A 19 -19.85 -1.58 21.40
N GLY A 20 -18.87 -0.66 21.36
CA GLY A 20 -17.95 -0.40 22.47
C GLY A 20 -16.61 -1.15 22.43
N GLU A 21 -16.40 -2.01 21.44
CA GLU A 21 -15.12 -2.68 21.21
C GLU A 21 -14.09 -1.75 20.55
N VAL A 22 -12.81 -1.94 20.84
CA VAL A 22 -11.72 -1.19 20.17
C VAL A 22 -11.59 -1.71 18.74
N LYS A 23 -11.53 -0.79 17.76
CA LYS A 23 -11.32 -1.11 16.36
C LYS A 23 -9.93 -1.72 16.15
N THR A 24 -9.85 -2.73 15.31
CA THR A 24 -8.56 -3.32 14.90
C THR A 24 -7.78 -2.37 13.99
N SER A 25 -6.47 -2.57 13.88
CA SER A 25 -5.63 -1.83 12.92
C SER A 25 -6.16 -1.97 11.48
N GLY A 26 -6.69 -3.15 11.14
CA GLY A 26 -7.35 -3.40 9.86
C GLY A 26 -8.62 -2.56 9.65
N GLU A 27 -9.47 -2.41 10.66
CA GLU A 27 -10.69 -1.60 10.54
C GLU A 27 -10.37 -0.12 10.39
N LEU A 28 -9.34 0.38 11.09
CA LEU A 28 -8.87 1.77 10.98
C LEU A 28 -8.30 2.07 9.59
N ILE A 29 -7.49 1.17 9.04
CA ILE A 29 -6.93 1.31 7.69
C ILE A 29 -8.04 1.25 6.63
N ALA A 30 -9.02 0.36 6.80
CA ALA A 30 -10.17 0.27 5.90
C ALA A 30 -10.97 1.58 5.91
N GLU A 31 -11.23 2.17 7.08
CA GLU A 31 -11.96 3.44 7.19
C GLU A 31 -11.20 4.61 6.53
N VAL A 32 -9.88 4.71 6.74
CA VAL A 32 -9.05 5.76 6.14
C VAL A 32 -8.88 5.59 4.62
N THR A 33 -9.05 4.39 4.10
CA THR A 33 -8.91 4.09 2.66
C THR A 33 -10.26 3.91 1.93
N ASP A 34 -11.39 4.19 2.60
CA ASP A 34 -12.74 3.86 2.13
C ASP A 34 -12.83 2.41 1.60
N GLY A 35 -12.21 1.48 2.32
CA GLY A 35 -12.15 0.06 2.00
C GLY A 35 -11.29 -0.30 0.79
N ALA A 36 -10.47 0.61 0.24
CA ALA A 36 -9.65 0.31 -0.94
C ALA A 36 -8.64 -0.83 -0.73
N ASN A 37 -8.21 -1.05 0.52
CA ASN A 37 -7.35 -2.17 0.91
C ASN A 37 -8.08 -3.51 1.13
N LEU A 38 -9.41 -3.54 0.99
CA LEU A 38 -10.19 -4.76 1.20
C LEU A 38 -10.36 -5.53 -0.13
N VAL A 39 -10.06 -6.82 -0.10
CA VAL A 39 -10.44 -7.77 -1.15
C VAL A 39 -11.44 -8.75 -0.54
N GLU A 40 -12.66 -8.78 -1.08
CA GLU A 40 -13.75 -9.64 -0.58
C GLU A 40 -14.07 -9.43 0.91
N GLY A 41 -13.92 -8.19 1.40
CA GLY A 41 -14.30 -7.81 2.77
C GLY A 41 -13.27 -8.14 3.85
N LYS A 42 -12.11 -8.71 3.51
CA LYS A 42 -10.95 -8.77 4.42
C LYS A 42 -9.73 -8.09 3.84
N GLN A 43 -8.78 -7.83 4.73
CA GLN A 43 -7.53 -7.18 4.41
C GLN A 43 -6.65 -8.06 3.52
N THR A 44 -5.93 -7.45 2.57
CA THR A 44 -5.07 -8.14 1.60
C THR A 44 -4.04 -9.09 2.24
N TRP A 45 -3.57 -8.78 3.46
CA TRP A 45 -2.60 -9.60 4.20
C TRP A 45 -3.16 -10.92 4.73
N GLU A 46 -4.46 -11.00 5.03
CA GLU A 46 -5.06 -12.23 5.59
C GLU A 46 -5.10 -13.38 4.58
N TYR A 47 -5.01 -13.06 3.29
CA TYR A 47 -5.07 -14.02 2.19
C TYR A 47 -3.71 -14.29 1.54
N ALA A 48 -2.67 -13.55 1.95
CA ALA A 48 -1.35 -13.62 1.35
C ALA A 48 -0.71 -15.02 1.47
N GLU A 49 -1.10 -15.82 2.46
CA GLU A 49 -0.62 -17.20 2.61
C GLU A 49 -1.57 -18.25 2.02
N GLU A 50 -2.88 -18.11 2.23
CA GLU A 50 -3.88 -19.12 1.82
C GLU A 50 -4.18 -19.09 0.32
N LYS A 51 -4.27 -17.90 -0.28
CA LYS A 51 -4.68 -17.73 -1.69
C LYS A 51 -3.53 -17.38 -2.62
N LYS A 52 -2.26 -17.50 -2.17
CA LYS A 52 -1.09 -17.12 -2.98
C LYS A 52 -0.96 -17.84 -4.32
N HIS A 53 -1.60 -19.00 -4.47
CA HIS A 53 -1.60 -19.81 -5.69
C HIS A 53 -2.82 -19.59 -6.58
N ASP A 54 -3.77 -18.77 -6.14
CA ASP A 54 -4.96 -18.39 -6.92
C ASP A 54 -4.64 -17.15 -7.76
N LEU A 55 -4.56 -17.34 -9.07
CA LEU A 55 -4.20 -16.27 -10.01
C LEU A 55 -5.26 -15.16 -10.04
N GLU A 56 -6.54 -15.51 -10.05
CA GLU A 56 -7.61 -14.52 -10.12
C GLU A 56 -7.63 -13.68 -8.84
N TYR A 57 -7.43 -14.33 -7.69
CA TYR A 57 -7.37 -13.63 -6.43
C TYR A 57 -6.17 -12.68 -6.32
N MET A 58 -4.98 -13.10 -6.75
CA MET A 58 -3.79 -12.25 -6.74
C MET A 58 -3.94 -11.02 -7.66
N LYS A 59 -4.69 -11.14 -8.76
CA LYS A 59 -5.02 -9.99 -9.63
C LYS A 59 -5.91 -8.98 -8.89
N LYS A 60 -6.96 -9.44 -8.21
CA LYS A 60 -7.80 -8.57 -7.37
C LYS A 60 -6.97 -7.83 -6.30
N CYS A 61 -5.99 -8.50 -5.71
CA CYS A 61 -5.06 -7.85 -4.78
C CYS A 61 -4.20 -6.78 -5.46
N CYS A 62 -3.74 -6.99 -6.69
CA CYS A 62 -3.00 -5.96 -7.44
C CYS A 62 -3.87 -4.72 -7.68
N ASP A 63 -5.15 -4.92 -8.05
CA ASP A 63 -6.09 -3.81 -8.26
C ASP A 63 -6.35 -3.02 -6.97
N ALA A 64 -6.46 -3.71 -5.84
CA ALA A 64 -6.62 -3.07 -4.52
C ALA A 64 -5.39 -2.23 -4.15
N GLU A 65 -4.18 -2.76 -4.33
CA GLU A 65 -2.92 -2.04 -4.06
C GLU A 65 -2.81 -0.75 -4.90
N LEU A 66 -3.18 -0.80 -6.19
CA LEU A 66 -3.17 0.39 -7.05
C LEU A 66 -4.22 1.43 -6.61
N LYS A 67 -5.43 1.00 -6.27
CA LYS A 67 -6.48 1.90 -5.77
C LYS A 67 -6.08 2.56 -4.45
N THR A 68 -5.41 1.82 -3.57
CA THR A 68 -4.87 2.39 -2.33
C THR A 68 -3.78 3.39 -2.60
N MET A 69 -2.89 3.13 -3.57
CA MET A 69 -1.91 4.13 -3.98
C MET A 69 -2.58 5.41 -4.47
N GLU A 70 -3.64 5.31 -5.26
CA GLU A 70 -4.39 6.48 -5.76
C GLU A 70 -5.08 7.27 -4.65
N LYS A 71 -5.69 6.59 -3.66
CA LYS A 71 -6.45 7.25 -2.59
C LYS A 71 -5.59 7.73 -1.43
N ALA A 72 -4.68 6.89 -0.95
CA ALA A 72 -3.93 7.11 0.27
C ALA A 72 -2.51 7.63 0.02
N GLY A 73 -2.05 7.63 -1.24
CA GLY A 73 -0.67 8.00 -1.56
C GLY A 73 0.34 7.06 -0.90
N LEU A 74 0.03 5.76 -0.84
CA LEU A 74 0.94 4.73 -0.34
C LEU A 74 1.50 3.92 -1.50
N VAL A 75 2.79 3.59 -1.44
CA VAL A 75 3.41 2.75 -2.47
C VAL A 75 2.78 1.36 -2.45
N PRO A 76 2.35 0.80 -3.59
CA PRO A 76 1.76 -0.53 -3.65
C PRO A 76 2.77 -1.58 -3.20
N ALA A 77 2.31 -2.58 -2.45
CA ALA A 77 3.16 -3.68 -2.01
C ALA A 77 3.51 -4.63 -3.17
N PRO A 78 4.77 -5.08 -3.30
CA PRO A 78 5.21 -5.92 -4.42
C PRO A 78 4.66 -7.36 -4.41
N HIS A 79 4.14 -7.83 -3.28
CA HIS A 79 3.81 -9.25 -3.07
C HIS A 79 2.87 -9.80 -4.15
N SER A 80 1.71 -9.16 -4.33
CA SER A 80 0.66 -9.63 -5.23
C SER A 80 1.12 -9.63 -6.68
N PHE A 81 1.82 -8.57 -7.11
CA PHE A 81 2.37 -8.45 -8.46
C PHE A 81 3.41 -9.52 -8.77
N GLU A 82 4.31 -9.81 -7.83
CA GLU A 82 5.26 -10.90 -7.97
C GLU A 82 4.55 -12.25 -8.12
N ARG A 83 3.49 -12.49 -7.34
CA ARG A 83 2.70 -13.73 -7.41
C ARG A 83 1.97 -13.87 -8.74
N VAL A 84 1.32 -12.82 -9.24
CA VAL A 84 0.68 -12.83 -10.57
C VAL A 84 1.73 -13.16 -11.63
N ALA A 85 2.89 -12.49 -11.63
CA ALA A 85 3.96 -12.76 -12.58
C ALA A 85 4.46 -14.22 -12.56
N ILE A 86 4.60 -14.82 -11.35
CA ILE A 86 4.95 -16.23 -11.20
C ILE A 86 3.89 -17.15 -11.80
N LEU A 87 2.62 -16.91 -11.49
CA LEU A 87 1.51 -17.76 -11.90
C LEU A 87 1.25 -17.65 -13.41
N SER A 88 1.26 -16.44 -13.97
CA SER A 88 1.14 -16.21 -15.42
C SER A 88 2.24 -16.93 -16.21
N ARG A 89 3.48 -16.95 -15.71
CA ARG A 89 4.57 -17.71 -16.34
C ARG A 89 4.31 -19.21 -16.35
N LYS A 90 3.76 -19.77 -15.26
CA LYS A 90 3.42 -21.20 -15.17
C LYS A 90 2.36 -21.59 -16.20
N GLU A 91 1.40 -20.69 -16.45
CA GLU A 91 0.36 -20.85 -17.48
C GLU A 91 0.87 -20.51 -18.91
N LYS A 92 2.17 -20.19 -19.07
CA LYS A 92 2.77 -19.70 -20.32
C LYS A 92 2.09 -18.43 -20.87
N ASN A 93 1.35 -17.71 -20.03
CA ASN A 93 0.77 -16.41 -20.37
C ASN A 93 1.82 -15.30 -20.16
N TYR A 94 2.79 -15.25 -21.08
CA TYR A 94 3.90 -14.31 -21.00
C TYR A 94 3.48 -12.84 -21.17
N GLN A 95 2.39 -12.58 -21.91
CA GLN A 95 1.84 -11.24 -22.05
C GLN A 95 1.37 -10.72 -20.69
N GLN A 96 0.58 -11.51 -19.97
CA GLN A 96 0.09 -11.12 -18.63
C GLN A 96 1.23 -10.96 -17.61
N GLU A 97 2.27 -11.79 -17.66
CA GLU A 97 3.47 -11.59 -16.82
C GLU A 97 4.08 -10.20 -17.09
N ILE A 98 4.22 -9.81 -18.36
CA ILE A 98 4.76 -8.49 -18.75
C ILE A 98 3.84 -7.38 -18.25
N ASP A 99 2.53 -7.47 -18.49
CA ASP A 99 1.57 -6.41 -18.15
C ASP A 99 1.56 -6.11 -16.64
N TYR A 100 1.61 -7.14 -15.79
CA TYR A 100 1.64 -6.98 -14.33
C TYR A 100 3.02 -6.51 -13.82
N CYS A 101 4.12 -6.96 -14.43
CA CYS A 101 5.43 -6.43 -14.10
C CYS A 101 5.55 -4.94 -14.47
N GLU A 102 5.10 -4.55 -15.67
CA GLU A 102 5.16 -3.16 -16.16
C GLU A 102 4.26 -2.24 -15.36
N SER A 103 3.01 -2.63 -15.10
CA SER A 103 2.08 -1.83 -14.30
C SER A 103 2.64 -1.52 -12.90
N TYR A 104 3.24 -2.51 -12.22
CA TYR A 104 3.87 -2.29 -10.91
C TYR A 104 5.07 -1.35 -10.98
N ILE A 105 6.01 -1.60 -11.90
CA ILE A 105 7.20 -0.76 -12.05
C ILE A 105 6.80 0.68 -12.37
N ASN A 106 5.85 0.88 -13.29
CA ASN A 106 5.35 2.19 -13.66
C ASN A 106 4.65 2.91 -12.49
N ALA A 107 3.86 2.18 -11.68
CA ALA A 107 3.21 2.73 -10.49
C ALA A 107 4.24 3.23 -9.47
N VAL A 108 5.25 2.40 -9.18
CA VAL A 108 6.36 2.75 -8.26
C VAL A 108 7.17 3.93 -8.81
N ASP A 109 7.50 3.93 -10.10
CA ASP A 109 8.23 5.03 -10.72
C ASP A 109 7.44 6.34 -10.68
N LYS A 110 6.13 6.29 -10.93
CA LYS A 110 5.25 7.47 -10.83
C LYS A 110 5.25 8.02 -9.40
N TYR A 111 5.15 7.15 -8.40
CA TYR A 111 5.21 7.53 -6.99
C TYR A 111 6.52 8.24 -6.65
N TYR A 112 7.68 7.67 -7.01
CA TYR A 112 8.97 8.28 -6.65
C TYR A 112 9.35 9.50 -7.49
N LYS A 113 8.78 9.66 -8.70
CA LYS A 113 8.95 10.89 -9.50
C LYS A 113 8.16 12.05 -8.91
N ASN A 114 6.98 11.79 -8.38
CA ASN A 114 6.08 12.79 -7.79
C ASN A 114 5.48 12.25 -6.48
N PRO A 115 6.26 12.18 -5.39
CA PRO A 115 5.76 11.65 -4.13
C PRO A 115 4.63 12.55 -3.61
N PRO A 116 3.55 11.97 -3.04
CA PRO A 116 2.51 12.77 -2.42
C PRO A 116 3.13 13.66 -1.34
N ARG A 117 2.74 14.94 -1.31
CA ARG A 117 3.22 15.87 -0.28
C ARG A 117 2.92 15.28 1.10
N PRO A 118 3.87 15.30 2.05
CA PRO A 118 3.60 14.81 3.39
C PRO A 118 2.40 15.56 3.96
N VAL A 119 1.38 14.81 4.38
CA VAL A 119 0.23 15.40 5.08
C VAL A 119 0.78 15.99 6.38
N PRO A 120 0.61 17.29 6.65
CA PRO A 120 1.08 17.86 7.92
C PRO A 120 0.43 17.04 9.03
N LYS A 121 1.27 16.47 9.91
CA LYS A 121 0.77 15.74 11.08
C LYS A 121 -0.14 16.70 11.84
N ARG A 122 -1.46 16.45 11.83
CA ARG A 122 -2.35 17.09 12.80
C ARG A 122 -1.92 16.56 14.16
N VAL A 123 -1.07 17.32 14.83
CA VAL A 123 -0.81 17.15 16.25
C VAL A 123 -2.15 17.37 16.93
N SER A 124 -2.66 16.33 17.59
CA SER A 124 -3.92 16.38 18.29
C SER A 124 -3.90 17.51 19.33
N GLY A 125 -4.73 18.53 19.13
CA GLY A 125 -5.43 19.18 20.22
C GLY A 125 -4.75 20.30 21.00
N VAL A 126 -3.70 20.95 20.51
CA VAL A 126 -3.24 22.23 21.09
C VAL A 126 -2.86 23.16 19.94
N THR A 127 -3.64 24.21 19.72
CA THR A 127 -3.21 25.30 18.84
C THR A 127 -1.99 25.98 19.48
N TYR A 128 -0.84 26.00 18.80
CA TYR A 128 0.43 26.57 19.31
C TYR A 128 0.30 28.00 19.91
N ARG A 129 -0.75 28.74 19.54
CA ARG A 129 -1.15 30.01 20.19
C ARG A 129 -1.32 29.93 21.71
N SER A 130 -1.81 28.82 22.27
CA SER A 130 -2.02 28.70 23.71
C SER A 130 -0.73 28.50 24.52
N LEU A 131 0.41 28.29 23.83
CA LEU A 131 1.73 28.14 24.43
C LEU A 131 2.65 29.34 24.13
N GLY A 132 2.14 30.41 23.50
CA GLY A 132 2.93 31.59 23.16
C GLY A 132 3.99 31.36 22.08
N ILE A 133 3.81 30.33 21.25
CA ILE A 133 4.73 30.01 20.15
C ILE A 133 4.13 30.60 18.87
N ASP A 134 4.80 31.63 18.33
CA ASP A 134 4.42 32.27 17.07
C ASP A 134 4.56 31.27 15.91
N VAL A 135 3.44 31.06 15.22
CA VAL A 135 3.28 30.01 14.20
C VAL A 135 3.92 30.38 12.85
N ASP A 136 4.47 31.59 12.76
CA ASP A 136 5.15 32.12 11.58
C ASP A 136 6.63 31.68 11.51
N GLU A 137 7.12 30.95 12.53
CA GLU A 137 8.47 30.38 12.61
C GLU A 137 8.44 28.85 12.76
N LEU A 138 7.43 28.19 12.17
CA LEU A 138 7.58 26.78 11.81
C LEU A 138 8.36 26.74 10.50
N ASP A 139 9.69 26.73 10.63
CA ASP A 139 10.61 26.42 9.54
C ASP A 139 10.01 25.29 8.71
N GLU A 140 9.89 25.52 7.41
CA GLU A 140 9.58 24.49 6.42
C GLU A 140 10.53 23.32 6.69
N VAL A 141 10.05 22.27 7.36
CA VAL A 141 10.86 21.08 7.60
C VAL A 141 11.22 20.58 6.21
N PRO A 142 12.52 20.57 5.82
CA PRO A 142 12.90 20.32 4.45
C PRO A 142 12.32 18.97 4.05
N SER A 143 11.46 19.01 3.04
CA SER A 143 10.56 17.94 2.58
C SER A 143 11.28 16.69 2.04
N ASN A 144 12.58 16.54 2.29
CA ASN A 144 13.46 15.64 1.55
C ASN A 144 14.12 14.54 2.38
N ASP A 145 13.95 14.46 3.70
CA ASP A 145 14.47 13.30 4.43
C ASP A 145 13.52 12.10 4.41
N ILE A 146 13.25 11.63 3.19
CA ILE A 146 12.53 10.37 2.89
C ILE A 146 13.42 9.16 3.23
N SER A 147 14.66 9.36 3.72
CA SER A 147 15.61 8.29 4.05
C SER A 147 15.11 7.36 5.16
N LEU A 148 14.17 7.82 5.99
CA LEU A 148 13.50 7.04 7.04
C LEU A 148 12.36 6.14 6.52
N VAL A 149 11.91 6.32 5.28
CA VAL A 149 10.86 5.48 4.67
C VAL A 149 11.54 4.41 3.82
N ALA A 150 11.20 3.14 4.06
CA ALA A 150 11.79 2.03 3.30
C ALA A 150 11.50 2.18 1.79
N ASP A 151 12.56 2.36 0.99
CA ASP A 151 12.45 2.42 -0.47
C ASP A 151 12.17 1.02 -1.02
N VAL A 152 10.93 0.78 -1.48
CA VAL A 152 10.53 -0.54 -2.00
C VAL A 152 11.39 -1.01 -3.16
N ARG A 153 12.01 -0.08 -3.90
CA ARG A 153 12.89 -0.40 -5.04
C ARG A 153 14.16 -1.11 -4.61
N LYS A 154 14.60 -0.90 -3.37
CA LYS A 154 15.75 -1.60 -2.78
C LYS A 154 15.36 -2.98 -2.24
N GLY A 155 14.07 -3.30 -2.17
CA GLY A 155 13.57 -4.57 -1.64
C GLY A 155 13.75 -5.75 -2.60
N PRO A 156 13.88 -6.99 -2.07
CA PRO A 156 14.14 -8.18 -2.88
C PRO A 156 13.01 -8.49 -3.88
N ARG A 157 11.76 -8.24 -3.51
CA ARG A 157 10.60 -8.53 -4.36
C ARG A 157 10.49 -7.59 -5.55
N TYR A 158 10.76 -6.30 -5.35
CA TYR A 158 10.83 -5.34 -6.46
C TYR A 158 11.92 -5.76 -7.46
N GLN A 159 13.11 -6.11 -6.97
CA GLN A 159 14.21 -6.59 -7.81
C GLN A 159 13.86 -7.88 -8.55
N ALA A 160 13.10 -8.79 -7.92
CA ALA A 160 12.60 -10.00 -8.58
C ALA A 160 11.63 -9.66 -9.73
N ILE A 161 10.71 -8.72 -9.55
CA ILE A 161 9.79 -8.26 -10.60
C ILE A 161 10.55 -7.65 -11.78
N VAL A 162 11.50 -6.75 -11.51
CA VAL A 162 12.35 -6.13 -12.56
C VAL A 162 13.11 -7.19 -13.37
N LYS A 163 13.69 -8.19 -12.70
CA LYS A 163 14.45 -9.26 -13.36
C LYS A 163 13.59 -10.20 -14.22
N ARG A 164 12.29 -10.33 -13.93
CA ARG A 164 11.37 -11.18 -14.71
C ARG A 164 11.09 -10.62 -16.09
N LEU A 165 10.99 -9.30 -16.19
CA LEU A 165 10.48 -8.60 -17.36
C LEU A 165 11.27 -8.87 -18.66
N PRO A 166 12.62 -8.78 -18.70
CA PRO A 166 13.37 -9.11 -19.91
C PRO A 166 13.14 -10.54 -20.36
N LYS A 167 13.07 -11.48 -19.41
CA LYS A 167 12.87 -12.90 -19.72
C LYS A 167 11.46 -13.18 -20.23
N ALA A 168 10.44 -12.54 -19.66
CA ALA A 168 9.06 -12.66 -20.11
C ALA A 168 8.90 -12.15 -21.55
N LYS A 169 9.52 -11.00 -21.88
CA LYS A 169 9.56 -10.45 -23.25
C LYS A 169 10.22 -11.40 -24.26
N GLU A 170 11.35 -12.01 -23.88
CA GLU A 170 12.02 -13.03 -24.70
C GLU A 170 11.12 -14.24 -24.97
N LEU A 171 10.43 -14.74 -23.95
CA LEU A 171 9.54 -15.90 -24.05
C LEU A 171 8.32 -15.60 -24.92
N LEU A 172 7.72 -14.41 -24.79
CA LEU A 172 6.63 -13.96 -25.66
C LEU A 172 7.07 -13.83 -27.12
N ALA A 173 8.26 -13.28 -27.38
CA ALA A 173 8.79 -13.17 -28.73
C ALA A 173 9.03 -14.54 -29.37
N LYS A 174 9.48 -15.53 -28.57
CA LYS A 174 9.65 -16.92 -29.02
C LYS A 174 8.31 -17.59 -29.30
N SER A 175 7.30 -17.39 -28.45
CA SER A 175 5.98 -18.02 -28.63
C SER A 175 5.23 -17.53 -29.87
N LYS A 176 5.53 -16.32 -30.37
CA LYS A 176 4.94 -15.77 -31.60
C LYS A 176 5.60 -16.25 -32.90
N LYS A 177 6.78 -16.89 -32.81
CA LYS A 177 7.54 -17.40 -33.97
C LYS A 177 7.22 -18.86 -34.30
N THR A 178 6.38 -19.50 -33.49
CA THR A 178 5.92 -20.88 -33.62
C THR A 178 4.49 -20.88 -34.11
#